data_AF-A0A815NNL0-F1
#
_entry.id   AF-A0A815NNL0-F1
#
_cell.length_a   1.000
_cell.length_b   1.000
_cell.length_c   1.000
_cell.angle_alpha   90.00
_cell.angle_beta   90.00
_cell.angle_gamma   90.00
#
_symmetry.space_group_name_H-M   'P 1'
#
loop_
_entity.id
_entity.type
_entity.pdbx_description
1 polymer ?
#
loop_
_entity_poly.entity_id
_entity_poly.type
_entity_poly.pdbx_seq_one_letter_code
_entity_poly.pdbx_strand_id
1 'polypeptide(L)'
;MSTSTTYIADQQRVFNIPKENNNFQSLVKLFPIKKEEEHQDFSCLDQAIRRLDFDFYNDLLPTIAKWASDHTQAKLIEPLQAGTTASIVYTAAQARYILANAFFLNTIPGYGNIDLNCLYNSLSDSLAIERIRCLIEYFRLSSQQNEDRQISIERYSYCNELPNWNKQNILLESSKINIITNRMEDANEAQGFVDFANKHIHIHRIIPSATQEEILFSCCPEAFLSILVCDTLQDDEIVILRGCKRFIDYVGYADTFCYKGHYHEQNPTYIQDILVLDACYSSHFTKNNIDRDLGKAFAAFEKSKDEIIVTGKWGCGVFGGDLIFKFLQQICVAMLLGNHFKRLDYAVRSIENLASKLKHILKTLENNKRTVTDIYQMMIQYGETKEKSASRPEFSDYFEKWLNS
;
A
#
# COMPACT_ATOMS: atom_id res chain seq x y z
N MET A 1 11.53 -33.31 -7.70
CA MET A 1 10.68 -32.89 -8.84
C MET A 1 9.84 -31.74 -8.32
N SER A 2 10.22 -30.49 -8.59
CA SER A 2 9.40 -29.34 -8.20
C SER A 2 8.21 -29.29 -9.15
N THR A 3 7.03 -29.64 -8.67
CA THR A 3 5.80 -29.32 -9.39
C THR A 3 5.71 -27.81 -9.48
N SER A 4 5.89 -27.26 -10.67
CA SER A 4 5.64 -25.85 -10.94
C SER A 4 4.15 -25.59 -10.74
N THR A 5 3.79 -25.03 -9.59
CA THR A 5 2.40 -24.78 -9.20
C THR A 5 2.01 -23.32 -9.52
N THR A 6 0.74 -23.08 -9.82
CA THR A 6 0.14 -21.75 -10.01
C THR A 6 -0.55 -21.29 -8.72
N TYR A 7 -0.76 -19.99 -8.50
CA TYR A 7 -1.57 -19.47 -7.37
C TYR A 7 -3.07 -19.78 -7.50
N ILE A 8 -3.47 -20.47 -8.56
CA ILE A 8 -4.84 -20.87 -8.87
C ILE A 8 -4.88 -22.40 -8.83
N ALA A 9 -5.87 -23.00 -8.17
CA ALA A 9 -6.03 -24.45 -8.23
C ALA A 9 -6.59 -24.84 -9.60
N ASP A 10 -5.84 -25.67 -10.30
CA ASP A 10 -6.15 -26.14 -11.66
C ASP A 10 -6.65 -27.62 -11.59
N GLN A 11 -7.43 -28.21 -12.51
CA GLN A 11 -7.24 -28.29 -13.97
C GLN A 11 -8.56 -28.55 -14.75
N GLN A 12 -8.66 -28.00 -15.97
CA GLN A 12 -9.48 -28.51 -17.10
C GLN A 12 -11.02 -28.43 -17.01
N ARG A 13 -11.60 -27.31 -16.59
CA ARG A 13 -13.01 -27.05 -16.92
C ARG A 13 -13.16 -25.67 -17.54
N VAL A 14 -13.26 -25.64 -18.87
CA VAL A 14 -13.95 -24.54 -19.56
C VAL A 14 -15.37 -24.58 -19.03
N PHE A 15 -15.70 -23.69 -18.11
CA PHE A 15 -17.09 -23.54 -17.71
C PHE A 15 -17.81 -22.86 -18.86
N ASN A 16 -18.60 -23.63 -19.61
CA ASN A 16 -19.70 -23.04 -20.38
C ASN A 16 -20.65 -22.44 -19.35
N ILE A 17 -20.47 -21.15 -19.04
CA ILE A 17 -21.38 -20.37 -18.21
C ILE A 17 -22.73 -20.47 -18.93
N PRO A 18 -23.72 -21.20 -18.38
CA PRO A 18 -25.01 -21.30 -19.03
C PRO A 18 -25.58 -19.88 -19.09
N LYS A 19 -26.11 -19.47 -20.25
CA LYS A 19 -26.76 -18.15 -20.43
C LYS A 19 -27.86 -17.85 -19.40
N GLU A 20 -28.34 -18.89 -18.70
CA GLU A 20 -29.42 -18.83 -17.72
C GLU A 20 -28.93 -18.86 -16.26
N ASN A 21 -27.62 -19.02 -16.00
CA ASN A 21 -27.08 -19.16 -14.65
C ASN A 21 -26.55 -17.82 -14.11
N ASN A 22 -27.47 -16.87 -13.92
CA ASN A 22 -27.21 -15.54 -13.35
C ASN A 22 -27.04 -15.57 -11.81
N ASN A 23 -26.49 -16.66 -11.26
CA ASN A 23 -26.35 -16.83 -9.82
C ASN A 23 -24.88 -17.06 -9.44
N PHE A 24 -24.30 -16.09 -8.73
CA PHE A 24 -22.92 -16.14 -8.27
C PHE A 24 -22.63 -17.37 -7.39
N GLN A 25 -23.55 -17.74 -6.50
CA GLN A 25 -23.39 -18.91 -5.63
C GLN A 25 -23.28 -20.22 -6.42
N SER A 26 -23.98 -20.31 -7.56
CA SER A 26 -23.87 -21.46 -8.46
C SER A 26 -22.52 -21.48 -9.16
N LEU A 27 -21.98 -20.32 -9.54
CA LEU A 27 -20.69 -20.22 -10.23
C LEU A 27 -19.51 -20.49 -9.31
N VAL A 28 -19.51 -19.98 -8.07
CA VAL A 28 -18.44 -20.27 -7.09
C VAL A 28 -18.29 -21.79 -6.87
N LYS A 29 -19.40 -22.53 -6.83
CA LYS A 29 -19.40 -24.00 -6.70
C LYS A 29 -18.74 -24.74 -7.87
N LEU A 30 -18.55 -24.07 -9.01
CA LEU A 30 -17.87 -24.65 -10.15
C LEU A 30 -16.34 -24.65 -9.95
N PHE A 31 -15.80 -23.76 -9.12
CA PHE A 31 -14.37 -23.64 -8.91
C PHE A 31 -13.83 -24.67 -7.88
N PRO A 32 -12.63 -25.24 -8.12
CA PRO A 32 -12.14 -26.43 -7.42
C PRO A 32 -11.76 -26.22 -5.95
N ILE A 33 -11.38 -25.00 -5.52
CA ILE A 33 -11.08 -24.74 -4.11
C ILE A 33 -12.38 -24.47 -3.35
N LYS A 34 -13.00 -25.55 -2.89
CA LYS A 34 -14.04 -25.47 -1.88
C LYS A 34 -13.40 -25.03 -0.56
N LYS A 35 -13.90 -23.97 0.08
CA LYS A 35 -13.90 -23.93 1.55
C LYS A 35 -15.05 -24.84 1.97
N GLU A 36 -14.78 -25.91 2.70
CA GLU A 36 -15.74 -26.92 3.17
C GLU A 36 -16.84 -26.37 4.10
N GLU A 37 -17.07 -25.06 4.15
CA GLU A 37 -18.10 -24.45 4.97
C GLU A 37 -19.46 -24.65 4.29
N GLU A 38 -20.34 -25.40 4.96
CA GLU A 38 -21.70 -25.72 4.49
C GLU A 38 -22.59 -24.48 4.29
N HIS A 39 -22.17 -23.30 4.77
CA HIS A 39 -22.88 -22.03 4.64
C HIS A 39 -21.94 -20.87 4.38
N GLN A 40 -21.63 -20.62 3.11
CA GLN A 40 -20.92 -19.41 2.70
C GLN A 40 -21.91 -18.24 2.57
N ASP A 41 -21.73 -17.20 3.38
CA ASP A 41 -22.54 -15.97 3.31
C ASP A 41 -21.96 -15.01 2.26
N PHE A 42 -22.81 -14.57 1.33
CA PHE A 42 -22.49 -13.59 0.30
C PHE A 42 -23.30 -12.29 0.47
N SER A 43 -23.88 -12.04 1.65
CA SER A 43 -24.73 -10.89 1.95
C SER A 43 -24.08 -9.54 1.63
N CYS A 44 -22.77 -9.39 1.87
CA CYS A 44 -22.02 -8.19 1.50
C CYS A 44 -21.90 -8.02 -0.02
N LEU A 45 -21.69 -9.11 -0.77
CA LEU A 45 -21.64 -9.07 -2.23
C LEU A 45 -23.00 -8.72 -2.82
N ASP A 46 -24.07 -9.36 -2.33
CA ASP A 46 -25.44 -9.06 -2.76
C ASP A 46 -25.80 -7.58 -2.54
N GLN A 47 -25.38 -7.02 -1.41
CA GLN A 47 -25.58 -5.60 -1.12
C GLN A 47 -24.72 -4.69 -1.99
N ALA A 48 -23.48 -5.06 -2.26
CA ALA A 48 -22.64 -4.33 -3.21
C ALA A 48 -23.29 -4.29 -4.60
N ILE A 49 -23.79 -5.43 -5.09
CA ILE A 49 -24.46 -5.56 -6.40
C ILE A 49 -25.74 -4.73 -6.45
N ARG A 50 -26.57 -4.74 -5.41
CA ARG A 50 -27.81 -3.93 -5.34
C ARG A 50 -27.57 -2.41 -5.41
N ARG A 51 -26.34 -1.96 -5.13
CA ARG A 51 -25.94 -0.53 -5.19
C ARG A 51 -25.27 -0.14 -6.51
N LEU A 52 -25.23 -1.03 -7.50
CA LEU A 52 -24.69 -0.75 -8.82
C LEU A 52 -25.75 -0.09 -9.71
N ASP A 53 -25.27 0.66 -10.70
CA ASP A 53 -26.08 1.34 -11.72
C ASP A 53 -26.25 0.51 -13.01
N PHE A 54 -25.81 -0.74 -13.02
CA PHE A 54 -25.86 -1.66 -14.16
C PHE A 54 -26.20 -3.10 -13.72
N ASP A 55 -26.54 -3.97 -14.67
CA ASP A 55 -26.87 -5.37 -14.38
C ASP A 55 -25.59 -6.19 -14.25
N PHE A 56 -25.10 -6.34 -13.02
CA PHE A 56 -23.89 -7.11 -12.75
C PHE A 56 -23.90 -8.52 -13.34
N TYR A 57 -25.05 -9.21 -13.24
CA TYR A 57 -25.14 -10.62 -13.60
C TYR A 57 -25.11 -10.83 -15.11
N ASN A 58 -25.73 -9.93 -15.87
CA ASN A 58 -25.74 -10.02 -17.33
C ASN A 58 -24.56 -9.30 -17.99
N ASP A 59 -24.14 -8.14 -17.45
CA ASP A 59 -23.20 -7.25 -18.13
C ASP A 59 -21.73 -7.53 -17.78
N LEU A 60 -21.44 -8.02 -16.56
CA LEU A 60 -20.05 -8.10 -16.05
C LEU A 60 -19.63 -9.49 -15.57
N LEU A 61 -20.48 -10.19 -14.82
CA LEU A 61 -20.16 -11.51 -14.26
C LEU A 61 -19.69 -12.53 -15.32
N PRO A 62 -20.28 -12.61 -16.53
CA PRO A 62 -19.81 -13.53 -17.57
C PRO A 62 -18.38 -13.20 -18.02
N THR A 63 -18.02 -11.92 -18.06
CA THR A 63 -16.68 -11.45 -18.40
C THR A 63 -15.67 -11.82 -17.31
N ILE A 64 -16.00 -11.63 -16.03
CA ILE A 64 -15.12 -12.03 -14.91
C ILE A 64 -14.89 -13.54 -14.93
N ALA A 65 -15.95 -14.34 -15.12
CA ALA A 65 -15.83 -15.80 -15.18
C ALA A 65 -15.05 -16.28 -16.42
N LYS A 66 -15.17 -15.59 -17.56
CA LYS A 66 -14.31 -15.82 -18.74
C LYS A 66 -12.84 -15.58 -18.40
N TRP A 67 -12.51 -14.47 -17.74
CA TRP A 67 -11.14 -14.19 -17.32
C TRP A 67 -10.64 -15.22 -16.32
N ALA A 68 -11.43 -15.60 -15.31
CA ALA A 68 -11.02 -16.63 -14.34
C ALA A 68 -10.69 -17.98 -15.00
N SER A 69 -11.34 -18.29 -16.13
CA SER A 69 -11.16 -19.52 -16.91
C SER A 69 -10.11 -19.42 -18.02
N ASP A 70 -9.48 -18.26 -18.22
CA ASP A 70 -8.48 -18.06 -19.28
C ASP A 70 -7.09 -18.50 -18.82
N HIS A 71 -6.85 -19.82 -18.85
CA HIS A 71 -5.58 -20.42 -18.43
C HIS A 71 -4.37 -19.96 -19.27
N THR A 72 -4.58 -19.29 -20.42
CA THR A 72 -3.47 -18.70 -21.17
C THR A 72 -2.78 -17.58 -20.39
N GLN A 73 -3.47 -16.98 -19.41
CA GLN A 73 -2.93 -15.96 -18.52
C GLN A 73 -2.31 -16.54 -17.24
N ALA A 74 -2.34 -17.86 -17.03
CA ALA A 74 -1.74 -18.47 -15.86
C ALA A 74 -0.22 -18.26 -15.85
N LYS A 75 0.30 -17.80 -14.72
CA LYS A 75 1.75 -17.65 -14.48
C LYS A 75 2.17 -18.54 -13.32
N LEU A 76 3.31 -19.20 -13.47
CA LEU A 76 3.91 -20.01 -12.40
C LEU A 76 4.25 -19.16 -11.18
N ILE A 77 4.19 -19.78 -9.99
CA ILE A 77 4.55 -19.15 -8.73
C ILE A 77 6.05 -18.87 -8.71
N GLU A 78 6.41 -17.59 -8.62
CA GLU A 78 7.77 -17.12 -8.31
C GLU A 78 7.69 -16.26 -7.03
N PRO A 79 7.80 -16.89 -5.85
CA PRO A 79 7.67 -16.19 -4.58
C PRO A 79 8.90 -15.30 -4.33
N LEU A 80 8.66 -14.06 -3.90
CA LEU A 80 9.69 -13.11 -3.48
C LEU A 80 10.01 -13.34 -2.00
N GLN A 81 11.00 -14.21 -1.77
CA GLN A 81 11.40 -14.69 -0.45
C GLN A 81 12.10 -13.60 0.38
N ALA A 82 11.96 -13.68 1.71
CA ALA A 82 12.72 -12.84 2.63
C ALA A 82 14.24 -13.03 2.48
N GLY A 83 14.98 -11.94 2.60
CA GLY A 83 16.42 -11.86 2.40
C GLY A 83 16.86 -11.81 0.93
N THR A 84 15.94 -11.61 -0.02
CA THR A 84 16.27 -11.59 -1.45
C THR A 84 15.97 -10.26 -2.11
N THR A 85 16.80 -9.90 -3.09
CA THR A 85 16.50 -8.84 -4.06
C THR A 85 16.07 -9.51 -5.36
N ALA A 86 14.78 -9.42 -5.68
CA ALA A 86 14.16 -10.11 -6.80
C ALA A 86 12.93 -9.35 -7.28
N SER A 87 12.51 -9.61 -8.52
CA SER A 87 11.31 -9.03 -9.08
C SER A 87 10.49 -10.05 -9.84
N ILE A 88 9.19 -9.76 -9.95
CA ILE A 88 8.26 -10.50 -10.78
C ILE A 88 7.36 -9.51 -11.52
N VAL A 89 7.17 -9.75 -12.82
CA VAL A 89 6.35 -8.88 -13.67
C VAL A 89 5.09 -9.62 -14.12
N TYR A 90 3.96 -8.96 -14.00
CA TYR A 90 2.66 -9.39 -14.51
C TYR A 90 2.18 -8.44 -15.60
N THR A 91 1.45 -8.93 -16.59
CA THR A 91 0.63 -8.06 -17.44
C THR A 91 -0.67 -7.71 -16.73
N ALA A 92 -1.33 -6.61 -17.13
CA ALA A 92 -2.68 -6.30 -16.65
C ALA A 92 -3.66 -7.45 -16.91
N ALA A 93 -3.51 -8.20 -18.01
CA ALA A 93 -4.30 -9.41 -18.28
C ALA A 93 -4.08 -10.53 -17.26
N GLN A 94 -2.84 -10.76 -16.85
CA GLN A 94 -2.51 -11.72 -15.78
C GLN A 94 -3.04 -11.25 -14.42
N ALA A 95 -2.97 -9.95 -14.11
CA ALA A 95 -3.55 -9.40 -12.90
C ALA A 95 -5.08 -9.58 -12.86
N ARG A 96 -5.78 -9.32 -13.98
CA ARG A 96 -7.22 -9.61 -14.12
C ARG A 96 -7.54 -11.09 -13.92
N TYR A 97 -6.76 -11.99 -14.52
CA TYR A 97 -6.92 -13.44 -14.35
C TYR A 97 -6.82 -13.85 -12.86
N ILE A 98 -5.80 -13.36 -12.15
CA ILE A 98 -5.57 -13.67 -10.73
C ILE A 98 -6.70 -13.10 -9.85
N LEU A 99 -7.05 -11.83 -10.04
CA LEU A 99 -8.10 -11.16 -9.26
C LEU A 99 -9.49 -11.75 -9.54
N ALA A 100 -9.77 -12.15 -10.78
CA ALA A 100 -11.02 -12.85 -11.13
C ALA A 100 -11.13 -14.20 -10.40
N ASN A 101 -10.03 -14.95 -10.33
CA ASN A 101 -10.00 -16.17 -9.52
C ASN A 101 -10.15 -15.88 -8.02
N ALA A 102 -9.56 -14.80 -7.50
CA ALA A 102 -9.74 -14.37 -6.12
C ALA A 102 -11.21 -14.02 -5.80
N PHE A 103 -11.91 -13.37 -6.74
CA PHE A 103 -13.34 -13.09 -6.65
C PHE A 103 -14.17 -14.37 -6.56
N PHE A 104 -13.83 -15.41 -7.31
CA PHE A 104 -14.47 -16.73 -7.20
C PHE A 104 -13.92 -17.64 -6.09
N LEU A 105 -13.08 -17.11 -5.20
CA LEU A 105 -12.45 -17.85 -4.09
C LEU A 105 -11.58 -19.04 -4.57
N ASN A 106 -11.08 -18.97 -5.80
CA ASN A 106 -10.30 -20.00 -6.47
C ASN A 106 -8.78 -19.75 -6.40
N THR A 107 -8.30 -19.17 -5.31
CA THR A 107 -6.87 -18.89 -5.11
C THR A 107 -6.26 -19.84 -4.09
N ILE A 108 -5.13 -20.45 -4.46
CA ILE A 108 -4.29 -21.18 -3.52
C ILE A 108 -3.50 -20.15 -2.72
N PRO A 109 -3.53 -20.20 -1.37
CA PRO A 109 -2.69 -19.33 -0.55
C PRO A 109 -1.21 -19.43 -0.95
N GLY A 110 -0.60 -18.27 -1.16
CA GLY A 110 0.86 -18.11 -1.26
C GLY A 110 1.42 -17.81 0.13
N TYR A 111 2.16 -16.69 0.24
CA TYR A 111 2.47 -16.10 1.54
C TYR A 111 1.24 -15.53 2.24
N GLY A 112 0.34 -14.97 1.45
CA GLY A 112 -0.99 -14.56 1.86
C GLY A 112 -2.09 -15.15 1.00
N ASN A 113 -3.29 -14.66 1.24
CA ASN A 113 -4.48 -15.07 0.51
C ASN A 113 -5.31 -13.84 0.14
N ILE A 114 -5.54 -13.68 -1.16
CA ILE A 114 -6.30 -12.56 -1.72
C ILE A 114 -7.76 -12.90 -1.98
N ASP A 115 -8.21 -14.12 -1.62
CA ASP A 115 -9.63 -14.47 -1.72
C ASP A 115 -10.51 -13.48 -0.95
N LEU A 116 -11.73 -13.28 -1.45
CA LEU A 116 -12.66 -12.31 -0.89
C LEU A 116 -13.54 -12.88 0.23
N ASN A 117 -13.26 -14.07 0.74
CA ASN A 117 -14.13 -14.72 1.74
C ASN A 117 -14.28 -13.86 3.00
N CYS A 118 -13.20 -13.19 3.40
CA CYS A 118 -13.20 -12.29 4.54
C CYS A 118 -14.02 -11.01 4.32
N LEU A 119 -14.34 -10.64 3.08
CA LEU A 119 -15.28 -9.55 2.77
C LEU A 119 -16.72 -10.06 2.59
N TYR A 120 -16.88 -11.24 1.98
CA TYR A 120 -18.21 -11.83 1.76
C TYR A 120 -18.88 -12.20 3.08
N ASN A 121 -18.13 -12.88 3.96
CA ASN A 121 -18.62 -13.37 5.25
C ASN A 121 -18.39 -12.35 6.38
N SER A 122 -18.90 -11.11 6.21
CA SER A 122 -18.76 -10.02 7.17
C SER A 122 -20.09 -9.48 7.70
N LEU A 123 -21.17 -10.28 7.64
CA LEU A 123 -22.47 -9.93 8.22
C LEU A 123 -22.99 -8.55 7.80
N SER A 124 -22.94 -8.22 6.50
CA SER A 124 -23.37 -6.91 5.97
C SER A 124 -22.54 -5.70 6.42
N ASP A 125 -21.29 -5.91 6.82
CA ASP A 125 -20.36 -4.83 7.13
C ASP A 125 -20.25 -3.80 5.99
N SER A 126 -20.40 -2.52 6.31
CA SER A 126 -20.40 -1.46 5.31
C SER A 126 -19.04 -1.32 4.61
N LEU A 127 -17.92 -1.51 5.31
CA LEU A 127 -16.60 -1.44 4.69
C LEU A 127 -16.38 -2.58 3.72
N ALA A 128 -16.78 -3.80 4.09
CA ALA A 128 -16.73 -4.94 3.20
C ALA A 128 -17.51 -4.68 1.90
N ILE A 129 -18.73 -4.14 2.02
CA ILE A 129 -19.57 -3.76 0.86
C ILE A 129 -18.85 -2.76 -0.03
N GLU A 130 -18.32 -1.65 0.53
CA GLU A 130 -17.66 -0.61 -0.26
C GLU A 130 -16.35 -1.10 -0.91
N ARG A 131 -15.59 -1.98 -0.24
CA ARG A 131 -14.39 -2.60 -0.84
C ARG A 131 -14.73 -3.58 -1.96
N ILE A 132 -15.81 -4.35 -1.84
CA ILE A 132 -16.30 -5.20 -2.92
C ILE A 132 -16.70 -4.35 -4.14
N ARG A 133 -17.37 -3.19 -3.92
CA ARG A 133 -17.71 -2.26 -5.00
C ARG A 133 -16.47 -1.74 -5.73
N CYS A 134 -15.38 -1.48 -5.01
CA CYS A 134 -14.11 -1.08 -5.64
C CYS A 134 -13.59 -2.16 -6.61
N LEU A 135 -13.60 -3.44 -6.20
CA LEU A 135 -13.13 -4.52 -7.08
C LEU A 135 -14.08 -4.77 -8.27
N ILE A 136 -15.39 -4.65 -8.07
CA ILE A 136 -16.37 -4.72 -9.17
C ILE A 136 -16.09 -3.62 -10.20
N GLU A 137 -15.83 -2.39 -9.76
CA GLU A 137 -15.52 -1.28 -10.67
C GLU A 137 -14.19 -1.51 -11.41
N TYR A 138 -13.17 -2.06 -10.75
CA TYR A 138 -11.94 -2.49 -11.42
C TYR A 138 -12.23 -3.45 -12.58
N PHE A 139 -13.05 -4.47 -12.38
CA PHE A 139 -13.43 -5.40 -13.44
C PHE A 139 -14.23 -4.71 -14.56
N ARG A 140 -15.16 -3.82 -14.20
CA ARG A 140 -15.96 -3.04 -15.17
C ARG A 140 -15.05 -2.21 -16.08
N LEU A 141 -14.17 -1.39 -15.51
CA LEU A 141 -13.25 -0.55 -16.29
C LEU A 141 -12.27 -1.38 -17.12
N SER A 142 -11.75 -2.44 -16.52
CA SER A 142 -10.88 -3.41 -17.19
C SER A 142 -11.54 -4.11 -18.39
N SER A 143 -12.87 -4.23 -18.42
CA SER A 143 -13.58 -4.85 -19.55
C SER A 143 -13.70 -3.93 -20.76
N GLN A 144 -13.53 -2.62 -20.56
CA GLN A 144 -13.67 -1.59 -21.58
C GLN A 144 -12.33 -1.27 -22.25
N GLN A 145 -11.22 -1.76 -21.68
CA GLN A 145 -9.87 -1.44 -22.11
C GLN A 145 -9.05 -2.72 -22.26
N ASN A 146 -8.33 -2.83 -23.36
CA ASN A 146 -7.31 -3.85 -23.51
C ASN A 146 -5.95 -3.15 -23.48
N GLU A 147 -5.18 -3.41 -22.42
CA GLU A 147 -3.87 -2.80 -22.21
C GLU A 147 -2.81 -3.89 -22.00
N ASP A 148 -1.65 -3.69 -22.64
CA ASP A 148 -0.44 -4.52 -22.48
C ASP A 148 0.47 -4.00 -21.36
N ARG A 149 -0.11 -3.24 -20.42
CA ARG A 149 0.61 -2.63 -19.31
C ARG A 149 1.23 -3.71 -18.42
N GLN A 150 2.45 -3.44 -17.97
CA GLN A 150 3.18 -4.28 -17.04
C GLN A 150 3.08 -3.74 -15.61
N ILE A 151 2.92 -4.66 -14.67
CA ILE A 151 2.90 -4.43 -13.23
C ILE A 151 4.10 -5.20 -12.67
N SER A 152 5.08 -4.49 -12.10
CA SER A 152 6.27 -5.09 -11.52
C SER A 152 6.16 -5.09 -10.00
N ILE A 153 6.48 -6.22 -9.36
CA ILE A 153 6.59 -6.32 -7.91
C ILE A 153 8.03 -6.61 -7.60
N GLU A 154 8.68 -5.71 -6.88
CA GLU A 154 10.13 -5.72 -6.72
C GLU A 154 10.50 -5.66 -5.25
N ARG A 155 11.10 -6.74 -4.75
CA ARG A 155 11.63 -6.82 -3.39
C ARG A 155 13.11 -6.41 -3.41
N TYR A 156 13.50 -5.58 -2.46
CA TYR A 156 14.88 -5.17 -2.27
C TYR A 156 15.31 -5.44 -0.82
N SER A 157 16.45 -6.08 -0.65
CA SER A 157 17.17 -6.19 0.63
C SER A 157 18.43 -5.33 0.57
N TYR A 158 18.64 -4.47 1.57
CA TYR A 158 19.66 -3.40 1.54
C TYR A 158 20.72 -3.51 2.65
N CYS A 159 20.99 -4.71 3.20
CA CYS A 159 21.81 -4.94 4.41
C CYS A 159 23.07 -4.05 4.61
N ASN A 160 23.70 -3.56 3.53
CA ASN A 160 24.93 -2.75 3.57
C ASN A 160 24.87 -1.42 2.79
N GLU A 161 23.71 -1.00 2.27
CA GLU A 161 23.60 0.19 1.40
C GLU A 161 23.30 1.49 2.18
N LEU A 162 23.22 1.44 3.51
CA LEU A 162 22.79 2.59 4.30
C LEU A 162 23.90 3.63 4.53
N PRO A 163 23.53 4.93 4.53
CA PRO A 163 24.44 6.02 4.84
C PRO A 163 24.81 6.02 6.33
N ASN A 164 26.01 6.55 6.65
CA ASN A 164 26.35 6.83 8.04
C ASN A 164 25.67 8.12 8.51
N TRP A 165 24.54 8.01 9.20
CA TRP A 165 23.72 9.14 9.68
C TRP A 165 24.47 10.17 10.55
N ASN A 166 25.56 9.76 11.21
CA ASN A 166 26.40 10.66 12.02
C ASN A 166 27.36 11.53 11.20
N LYS A 167 27.43 11.33 9.88
CA LYS A 167 28.39 11.99 8.99
C LYS A 167 27.71 12.57 7.75
N GLN A 168 26.49 13.04 7.89
CA GLN A 168 25.70 13.69 6.84
C GLN A 168 25.62 15.20 7.09
N ASN A 169 26.64 15.94 6.65
CA ASN A 169 26.70 17.41 6.77
C ASN A 169 25.88 18.10 5.68
N ILE A 170 24.64 17.64 5.49
CA ILE A 170 23.70 18.15 4.50
C ILE A 170 22.73 19.06 5.23
N LEU A 171 22.66 20.32 4.81
CA LEU A 171 21.74 21.31 5.37
C LEU A 171 20.31 21.00 4.95
N LEU A 172 19.36 21.32 5.82
CA LEU A 172 17.95 21.25 5.46
C LEU A 172 17.63 22.32 4.41
N GLU A 173 17.06 21.90 3.28
CA GLU A 173 16.50 22.76 2.25
C GLU A 173 14.98 22.66 2.27
N SER A 174 14.30 23.67 2.83
CA SER A 174 12.83 23.63 2.99
C SER A 174 12.09 23.54 1.65
N SER A 175 12.69 24.02 0.56
CA SER A 175 12.15 23.94 -0.81
C SER A 175 12.01 22.51 -1.35
N LYS A 176 12.74 21.55 -0.79
CA LYS A 176 12.68 20.12 -1.13
C LYS A 176 11.51 19.40 -0.47
N ILE A 177 10.81 20.04 0.48
CA ILE A 177 9.67 19.46 1.17
C ILE A 177 8.43 20.34 0.93
N ASN A 178 7.40 19.76 0.32
CA ASN A 178 6.10 20.41 0.17
C ASN A 178 5.13 19.84 1.20
N ILE A 179 4.48 20.68 1.99
CA ILE A 179 3.45 20.23 2.94
C ILE A 179 2.08 20.41 2.30
N ILE A 180 1.40 19.28 2.07
CA ILE A 180 0.12 19.23 1.35
C ILE A 180 -1.05 18.84 2.28
N THR A 181 -2.24 19.31 1.95
CA THR A 181 -3.47 19.10 2.75
C THR A 181 -4.51 18.21 2.07
N ASN A 182 -4.33 17.94 0.77
CA ASN A 182 -5.10 16.94 0.03
C ASN A 182 -4.74 15.51 0.48
N ARG A 183 -5.47 14.53 -0.07
CA ARG A 183 -5.11 13.12 0.08
C ARG A 183 -3.79 12.85 -0.64
N MET A 184 -3.09 11.81 -0.22
CA MET A 184 -1.78 11.48 -0.78
C MET A 184 -1.92 11.22 -2.27
N GLU A 185 -2.74 10.25 -2.63
CA GLU A 185 -3.04 9.77 -3.99
C GLU A 185 -3.71 10.81 -4.91
N ASP A 186 -4.06 12.00 -4.42
CA ASP A 186 -4.63 13.12 -5.19
C ASP A 186 -3.59 14.17 -5.59
N ALA A 187 -2.31 13.96 -5.28
CA ALA A 187 -1.25 14.85 -5.74
C ALA A 187 -1.06 14.71 -7.27
N ASN A 188 -1.56 15.70 -8.02
CA ASN A 188 -1.62 15.69 -9.50
C ASN A 188 -0.26 15.55 -10.22
N GLU A 189 0.86 15.83 -9.55
CA GLU A 189 2.20 15.68 -10.12
C GLU A 189 2.93 14.43 -9.61
N ALA A 190 2.36 13.73 -8.63
CA ALA A 190 3.05 12.64 -7.97
C ALA A 190 2.77 11.31 -8.64
N GLN A 191 3.85 10.56 -8.83
CA GLN A 191 3.84 9.25 -9.46
C GLN A 191 4.22 8.16 -8.45
N GLY A 192 4.92 8.50 -7.36
CA GLY A 192 5.29 7.58 -6.29
C GLY A 192 4.52 7.85 -4.99
N PHE A 193 3.82 6.85 -4.46
CA PHE A 193 3.08 6.95 -3.19
C PHE A 193 3.60 5.96 -2.17
N VAL A 194 3.90 6.47 -0.98
CA VAL A 194 4.26 5.62 0.15
C VAL A 194 3.03 4.88 0.66
N ASP A 195 3.13 3.56 0.68
CA ASP A 195 2.23 2.67 1.39
C ASP A 195 2.71 2.51 2.83
N PHE A 196 1.83 2.84 3.80
CA PHE A 196 2.09 2.70 5.23
C PHE A 196 1.83 1.25 5.66
N ALA A 197 2.64 0.38 5.09
CA ALA A 197 2.40 -1.05 5.09
C ALA A 197 2.51 -1.69 6.49
N ASN A 198 1.89 -2.85 6.62
CA ASN A 198 2.30 -3.85 7.61
C ASN A 198 3.48 -4.67 7.06
N LYS A 199 4.36 -5.17 7.93
CA LYS A 199 5.47 -6.06 7.50
C LYS A 199 4.98 -7.31 6.76
N HIS A 200 3.79 -7.78 7.09
CA HIS A 200 3.01 -8.68 6.27
C HIS A 200 2.15 -7.80 5.37
N ILE A 201 2.50 -7.62 4.09
CA ILE A 201 1.78 -6.68 3.22
C ILE A 201 0.28 -6.96 3.31
N HIS A 202 -0.47 -5.93 3.70
CA HIS A 202 -1.91 -5.98 3.89
C HIS A 202 -2.33 -7.12 4.84
N ILE A 203 -1.55 -7.35 5.90
CA ILE A 203 -1.66 -8.46 6.86
C ILE A 203 -1.79 -9.85 6.23
N HIS A 204 -1.27 -10.01 5.01
CA HIS A 204 -1.40 -11.20 4.16
C HIS A 204 -2.85 -11.59 3.79
N ARG A 205 -3.84 -10.70 3.97
CA ARG A 205 -5.26 -10.98 3.66
C ARG A 205 -6.07 -9.72 3.31
N ILE A 206 -7.08 -9.86 2.47
CA ILE A 206 -8.07 -8.78 2.23
C ILE A 206 -9.16 -8.87 3.31
N ILE A 207 -9.30 -7.83 4.13
CA ILE A 207 -10.25 -7.79 5.27
C ILE A 207 -11.14 -6.54 5.24
N PRO A 208 -12.23 -6.47 6.03
CA PRO A 208 -13.07 -5.27 6.18
C PRO A 208 -12.41 -4.12 6.97
N SER A 209 -11.20 -3.73 6.56
CA SER A 209 -10.43 -2.60 7.08
C SER A 209 -10.24 -1.55 5.99
N ALA A 210 -10.10 -0.29 6.37
CA ALA A 210 -9.89 0.83 5.46
C ALA A 210 -8.94 1.87 6.08
N THR A 211 -7.78 1.42 6.61
CA THR A 211 -6.68 2.34 6.89
C THR A 211 -5.96 2.71 5.59
N GLN A 212 -4.82 3.39 5.65
CA GLN A 212 -4.20 3.94 4.43
C GLN A 212 -3.79 2.85 3.42
N GLU A 213 -3.15 1.76 3.86
CA GLU A 213 -2.74 0.63 3.02
C GLU A 213 -3.97 0.00 2.31
N GLU A 214 -5.02 -0.29 3.07
CA GLU A 214 -6.20 -0.94 2.52
C GLU A 214 -6.98 -0.05 1.54
N ILE A 215 -7.02 1.25 1.79
CA ILE A 215 -7.63 2.21 0.87
C ILE A 215 -6.82 2.31 -0.41
N LEU A 216 -5.49 2.41 -0.31
CA LEU A 216 -4.60 2.51 -1.47
C LEU A 216 -4.75 1.28 -2.37
N PHE A 217 -4.73 0.08 -1.81
CA PHE A 217 -4.91 -1.16 -2.57
C PHE A 217 -6.34 -1.32 -3.09
N SER A 218 -7.35 -0.76 -2.41
CA SER A 218 -8.72 -0.72 -2.97
C SER A 218 -8.82 0.27 -4.15
N CYS A 219 -8.01 1.32 -4.17
CA CYS A 219 -7.91 2.26 -5.30
C CYS A 219 -7.12 1.69 -6.48
N CYS A 220 -6.13 0.86 -6.19
CA CYS A 220 -5.23 0.21 -7.14
C CYS A 220 -5.24 -1.32 -6.96
N PRO A 221 -6.32 -2.05 -7.33
CA PRO A 221 -6.49 -3.47 -6.96
C PRO A 221 -5.41 -4.43 -7.45
N GLU A 222 -4.65 -4.06 -8.48
CA GLU A 222 -3.51 -4.83 -8.97
C GLU A 222 -2.39 -4.97 -7.92
N ALA A 223 -2.32 -4.04 -6.95
CA ALA A 223 -1.39 -4.12 -5.83
C ALA A 223 -1.64 -5.34 -4.94
N PHE A 224 -2.86 -5.90 -4.91
CA PHE A 224 -3.16 -7.12 -4.15
C PHE A 224 -2.31 -8.32 -4.58
N LEU A 225 -1.78 -8.36 -5.80
CA LEU A 225 -0.88 -9.43 -6.23
C LEU A 225 0.37 -9.54 -5.34
N SER A 226 0.82 -8.44 -4.73
CA SER A 226 1.95 -8.44 -3.79
C SER A 226 1.70 -9.31 -2.56
N ILE A 227 0.46 -9.45 -2.11
CA ILE A 227 0.06 -10.28 -0.98
C ILE A 227 0.33 -11.77 -1.25
N LEU A 228 0.21 -12.21 -2.51
CA LEU A 228 0.45 -13.60 -2.89
C LEU A 228 1.93 -13.94 -2.94
N VAL A 229 2.75 -13.01 -3.44
CA VAL A 229 4.14 -13.28 -3.83
C VAL A 229 5.17 -12.81 -2.83
N CYS A 230 4.89 -11.81 -2.00
CA CYS A 230 5.88 -11.26 -1.07
C CYS A 230 5.84 -11.97 0.28
N ASP A 231 6.99 -12.47 0.73
CA ASP A 231 7.17 -12.89 2.13
C ASP A 231 7.12 -11.68 3.07
N THR A 232 7.03 -11.96 4.37
CA THR A 232 7.17 -10.98 5.45
C THR A 232 8.41 -10.13 5.27
N LEU A 233 8.26 -8.81 5.24
CA LEU A 233 9.37 -7.85 5.18
C LEU A 233 10.23 -7.97 6.45
N GLN A 234 11.54 -8.13 6.26
CA GLN A 234 12.54 -7.95 7.31
C GLN A 234 12.83 -6.45 7.52
N ASP A 235 13.57 -6.13 8.57
CA ASP A 235 13.91 -4.75 8.95
C ASP A 235 14.75 -4.01 7.91
N ASP A 236 15.41 -4.74 7.02
CA ASP A 236 16.28 -4.28 5.95
C ASP A 236 15.71 -4.52 4.54
N GLU A 237 14.38 -4.59 4.44
CA GLU A 237 13.69 -4.85 3.17
C GLU A 237 12.57 -3.86 2.87
N ILE A 238 12.32 -3.65 1.58
CA ILE A 238 11.19 -2.90 1.04
C ILE A 238 10.60 -3.64 -0.15
N VAL A 239 9.41 -3.22 -0.59
CA VAL A 239 8.84 -3.62 -1.86
C VAL A 239 8.44 -2.38 -2.66
N ILE A 240 8.69 -2.38 -3.97
CA ILE A 240 8.18 -1.37 -4.90
C ILE A 240 7.21 -2.06 -5.86
N LEU A 241 5.98 -1.56 -5.92
CA LEU A 241 4.98 -1.99 -6.91
C LEU A 241 4.99 -0.95 -8.03
N ARG A 242 5.43 -1.34 -9.23
CA ARG A 242 5.52 -0.40 -10.35
C ARG A 242 4.39 -0.55 -11.33
N GLY A 243 3.97 0.58 -11.88
CA GLY A 243 3.00 0.63 -12.96
C GLY A 243 1.58 0.22 -12.54
N CYS A 244 1.24 0.32 -11.25
CA CYS A 244 -0.13 0.06 -10.77
C CYS A 244 -1.07 1.17 -11.25
N LYS A 245 -2.22 0.79 -11.83
CA LYS A 245 -3.23 1.78 -12.23
C LYS A 245 -4.20 2.05 -11.09
N ARG A 246 -4.51 3.33 -10.88
CA ARG A 246 -5.62 3.78 -10.03
C ARG A 246 -6.92 3.69 -10.82
N PHE A 247 -7.84 2.86 -10.34
CA PHE A 247 -9.15 2.64 -10.95
C PHE A 247 -10.27 3.36 -10.21
N ILE A 248 -10.14 3.55 -8.90
CA ILE A 248 -11.23 3.98 -8.03
C ILE A 248 -10.97 5.35 -7.39
N ASP A 249 -12.03 6.16 -7.31
CA ASP A 249 -12.12 7.30 -6.42
C ASP A 249 -13.02 6.96 -5.22
N TYR A 250 -12.78 7.64 -4.11
CA TYR A 250 -13.42 7.34 -2.82
C TYR A 250 -13.63 8.61 -1.99
N VAL A 251 -14.34 8.48 -0.88
CA VAL A 251 -14.38 9.47 0.21
C VAL A 251 -14.22 8.78 1.56
N GLY A 252 -13.99 9.57 2.61
CA GLY A 252 -13.87 9.07 3.97
C GLY A 252 -12.52 8.43 4.28
N TYR A 253 -12.45 7.79 5.43
CA TYR A 253 -11.29 7.07 5.95
C TYR A 253 -11.73 6.15 7.10
N ALA A 254 -11.09 5.00 7.26
CA ALA A 254 -11.49 3.99 8.25
C ALA A 254 -12.99 3.65 8.11
N ASP A 255 -13.74 3.72 9.20
CA ASP A 255 -15.19 3.45 9.29
C ASP A 255 -16.05 4.26 8.32
N THR A 256 -15.60 5.44 7.89
CA THR A 256 -16.32 6.31 6.94
C THR A 256 -15.95 6.10 5.47
N PHE A 257 -15.06 5.14 5.16
CA PHE A 257 -14.65 4.87 3.79
C PHE A 257 -15.84 4.50 2.90
N CYS A 258 -15.92 5.12 1.73
CA CYS A 258 -16.99 4.91 0.77
C CYS A 258 -16.48 5.00 -0.66
N TYR A 259 -16.87 4.03 -1.49
CA TYR A 259 -16.62 4.06 -2.93
C TYR A 259 -17.39 5.21 -3.57
N LYS A 260 -16.72 5.99 -4.43
CA LYS A 260 -17.31 7.17 -5.08
C LYS A 260 -17.48 7.02 -6.59
N GLY A 261 -16.76 6.10 -7.24
CA GLY A 261 -16.79 5.95 -8.69
C GLY A 261 -15.45 5.53 -9.26
N HIS A 262 -15.37 5.54 -10.60
CA HIS A 262 -14.10 5.43 -11.30
C HIS A 262 -13.27 6.71 -11.13
N TYR A 263 -11.95 6.54 -11.08
CA TYR A 263 -11.01 7.64 -11.16
C TYR A 263 -10.85 8.10 -12.62
N HIS A 264 -11.01 9.40 -12.88
CA HIS A 264 -10.97 9.93 -14.24
C HIS A 264 -9.53 10.02 -14.78
N GLU A 265 -9.26 9.33 -15.90
CA GLU A 265 -7.95 9.28 -16.60
C GLU A 265 -7.46 10.62 -17.18
N GLN A 266 -8.27 11.67 -17.11
CA GLN A 266 -7.82 13.03 -17.45
C GLN A 266 -6.78 13.56 -16.45
N ASN A 267 -6.58 12.88 -15.32
CA ASN A 267 -5.46 13.15 -14.43
C ASN A 267 -4.18 12.47 -14.96
N PRO A 268 -3.08 13.20 -15.21
CA PRO A 268 -1.85 12.63 -15.77
C PRO A 268 -1.21 11.51 -14.93
N THR A 269 -1.60 11.34 -13.66
CA THR A 269 -1.00 10.41 -12.70
C THR A 269 -1.88 9.21 -12.35
N TYR A 270 -2.61 8.66 -13.31
CA TYR A 270 -3.46 7.46 -13.08
C TYR A 270 -2.66 6.15 -13.03
N ILE A 271 -1.39 6.14 -13.45
CA ILE A 271 -0.45 5.03 -13.25
C ILE A 271 0.61 5.49 -12.24
N GLN A 272 0.81 4.70 -11.20
CA GLN A 272 1.57 5.09 -10.02
C GLN A 272 2.46 3.94 -9.56
N ASP A 273 3.65 4.30 -9.06
CA ASP A 273 4.49 3.43 -8.28
C ASP A 273 4.06 3.51 -6.80
N ILE A 274 3.98 2.36 -6.14
CA ILE A 274 3.65 2.25 -4.72
C ILE A 274 4.90 1.77 -3.99
N LEU A 275 5.37 2.60 -3.06
CA LEU A 275 6.56 2.35 -2.25
C LEU A 275 6.11 1.71 -0.94
N VAL A 276 6.26 0.40 -0.82
CA VAL A 276 5.81 -0.40 0.33
C VAL A 276 6.91 -0.49 1.38
N LEU A 277 6.68 0.14 2.54
CA LEU A 277 7.56 0.07 3.70
C LEU A 277 6.75 0.09 5.00
N ASP A 278 7.07 -0.83 5.90
CA ASP A 278 6.46 -0.92 7.22
C ASP A 278 7.27 -0.13 8.26
N ALA A 279 6.61 0.55 9.19
CA ALA A 279 7.25 1.25 10.31
C ALA A 279 7.39 0.34 11.55
N CYS A 280 8.33 0.63 12.45
CA CYS A 280 8.38 -0.08 13.72
C CYS A 280 7.10 0.17 14.54
N TYR A 281 6.70 -0.80 15.38
CA TYR A 281 5.44 -0.77 16.13
C TYR A 281 5.57 -0.24 17.56
N SER A 282 6.79 -0.21 18.09
CA SER A 282 7.06 0.11 19.48
C SER A 282 8.50 0.62 19.62
N SER A 283 8.84 1.15 20.80
CA SER A 283 10.21 1.58 21.10
C SER A 283 10.80 2.52 20.03
N HIS A 284 9.95 3.38 19.47
CA HIS A 284 10.23 4.27 18.32
C HIS A 284 11.47 5.15 18.52
N PHE A 285 11.82 5.45 19.77
CA PHE A 285 12.93 6.34 20.14
C PHE A 285 14.24 5.60 20.42
N THR A 286 14.28 4.27 20.31
CA THR A 286 15.54 3.52 20.47
C THR A 286 16.43 3.70 19.24
N LYS A 287 17.75 3.74 19.42
CA LYS A 287 18.70 3.88 18.30
C LYS A 287 18.44 2.86 17.18
N ASN A 288 18.19 1.60 17.55
CA ASN A 288 17.94 0.54 16.57
C ASN A 288 16.70 0.84 15.71
N ASN A 289 15.59 1.26 16.32
CA ASN A 289 14.37 1.57 15.56
C ASN A 289 14.49 2.89 14.79
N ILE A 290 15.28 3.85 15.29
CA ILE A 290 15.61 5.07 14.56
C ILE A 290 16.36 4.74 13.27
N ASP A 291 17.45 3.97 13.38
CA ASP A 291 18.27 3.55 12.23
C ASP A 291 17.47 2.69 11.25
N ARG A 292 16.64 1.79 11.77
CA ARG A 292 15.81 0.88 10.99
C ARG A 292 14.78 1.63 10.15
N ASP A 293 14.02 2.54 10.74
CA ASP A 293 13.01 3.29 9.97
C ASP A 293 13.64 4.32 9.02
N LEU A 294 14.76 4.94 9.40
CA LEU A 294 15.55 5.76 8.47
C LEU A 294 16.05 4.91 7.29
N GLY A 295 16.49 3.68 7.54
CA GLY A 295 16.94 2.74 6.53
C GLY A 295 15.82 2.36 5.55
N LYS A 296 14.62 2.05 6.04
CA LYS A 296 13.48 1.71 5.18
C LYS A 296 13.05 2.88 4.31
N ALA A 297 12.91 4.06 4.91
CA ALA A 297 12.59 5.26 4.15
C ALA A 297 13.68 5.59 3.11
N PHE A 298 14.96 5.44 3.48
CA PHE A 298 16.08 5.62 2.56
C PHE A 298 16.01 4.67 1.38
N ALA A 299 15.90 3.37 1.62
CA ALA A 299 15.81 2.38 0.55
C ALA A 299 14.61 2.64 -0.36
N ALA A 300 13.43 2.95 0.21
CA ALA A 300 12.22 3.20 -0.58
C ALA A 300 12.39 4.44 -1.48
N PHE A 301 12.89 5.54 -0.91
CA PHE A 301 13.02 6.80 -1.64
C PHE A 301 14.16 6.75 -2.67
N GLU A 302 15.24 6.02 -2.39
CA GLU A 302 16.35 5.83 -3.33
C GLU A 302 15.95 4.97 -4.53
N LYS A 303 15.15 3.91 -4.32
CA LYS A 303 14.70 3.02 -5.41
C LYS A 303 13.49 3.55 -6.20
N SER A 304 12.88 4.65 -5.76
CA SER A 304 11.83 5.33 -6.53
C SER A 304 12.41 5.91 -7.82
N LYS A 305 11.60 5.86 -8.88
CA LYS A 305 11.93 6.47 -10.18
C LYS A 305 11.19 7.78 -10.40
N ASP A 306 10.43 8.22 -9.40
CA ASP A 306 9.51 9.33 -9.49
C ASP A 306 10.21 10.64 -9.13
N GLU A 307 9.92 11.70 -9.89
CA GLU A 307 10.45 13.02 -9.53
C GLU A 307 9.85 13.54 -8.22
N ILE A 308 8.62 13.12 -7.89
CA ILE A 308 7.91 13.56 -6.69
C ILE A 308 7.39 12.33 -5.96
N ILE A 309 7.87 12.16 -4.73
CA ILE A 309 7.40 11.12 -3.81
C ILE A 309 6.39 11.74 -2.87
N VAL A 310 5.23 11.09 -2.72
CA VAL A 310 4.21 11.50 -1.76
C VAL A 310 4.17 10.53 -0.59
N THR A 311 4.25 11.11 0.60
CA THR A 311 4.15 10.38 1.87
C THR A 311 3.25 11.13 2.85
N GLY A 312 3.29 10.78 4.12
CA GLY A 312 2.61 11.46 5.19
C GLY A 312 2.92 10.81 6.53
N LYS A 313 1.86 10.55 7.29
CA LYS A 313 1.89 10.09 8.69
C LYS A 313 2.28 8.61 8.84
N TRP A 314 3.33 8.18 8.13
CA TRP A 314 3.88 6.82 8.14
C TRP A 314 4.18 6.36 9.57
N GLY A 315 3.59 5.23 9.98
CA GLY A 315 3.76 4.67 11.32
C GLY A 315 3.12 5.43 12.47
N CYS A 316 2.36 6.51 12.22
CA CYS A 316 1.78 7.36 13.28
C CYS A 316 0.33 7.03 13.64
N GLY A 317 -0.32 6.13 12.89
CA GLY A 317 -1.70 5.68 13.16
C GLY A 317 -1.71 4.53 14.16
N VAL A 318 -2.14 3.35 13.70
CA VAL A 318 -2.21 2.13 14.51
C VAL A 318 -0.86 1.77 15.17
N PHE A 319 0.26 2.15 14.56
CA PHE A 319 1.61 1.81 15.06
C PHE A 319 2.14 2.80 16.11
N GLY A 320 1.39 3.88 16.42
CA GLY A 320 1.65 4.74 17.59
C GLY A 320 2.93 5.56 17.55
N GLY A 321 3.55 5.76 16.38
CA GLY A 321 4.69 6.65 16.22
C GLY A 321 4.33 8.13 16.41
N ASP A 322 5.28 8.93 16.89
CA ASP A 322 5.09 10.37 17.03
C ASP A 322 5.15 11.07 15.66
N LEU A 323 4.18 11.95 15.40
CA LEU A 323 4.00 12.64 14.10
C LEU A 323 5.21 13.50 13.70
N ILE A 324 5.79 14.23 14.65
CA ILE A 324 6.92 15.10 14.37
C ILE A 324 8.18 14.25 14.23
N PHE A 325 8.34 13.23 15.06
CA PHE A 325 9.47 12.32 15.02
C PHE A 325 9.58 11.58 13.67
N LYS A 326 8.48 10.96 13.23
CA LYS A 326 8.42 10.26 11.92
C LYS A 326 8.55 11.23 10.74
N PHE A 327 8.06 12.45 10.88
CA PHE A 327 8.29 13.51 9.89
C PHE A 327 9.78 13.84 9.76
N LEU A 328 10.48 14.04 10.89
CA LEU A 328 11.92 14.32 10.90
C LEU A 328 12.74 13.21 10.25
N GLN A 329 12.39 11.95 10.49
CA GLN A 329 13.04 10.81 9.82
C GLN A 329 12.90 10.91 8.29
N GLN A 330 11.68 11.12 7.80
CA GLN A 330 11.41 11.18 6.36
C GLN A 330 12.08 12.39 5.68
N ILE A 331 12.11 13.56 6.31
CA ILE A 331 12.82 14.72 5.73
C ILE A 331 14.34 14.54 5.78
N CYS A 332 14.91 13.87 6.80
CA CYS A 332 16.34 13.57 6.84
C CYS A 332 16.76 12.74 5.62
N VAL A 333 15.96 11.72 5.30
CA VAL A 333 16.16 10.90 4.10
C VAL A 333 16.01 11.75 2.84
N ALA A 334 14.96 12.57 2.74
CA ALA A 334 14.73 13.38 1.55
C ALA A 334 15.83 14.41 1.29
N MET A 335 16.43 15.00 2.35
CA MET A 335 17.58 15.89 2.19
C MET A 335 18.80 15.14 1.69
N LEU A 336 19.07 13.97 2.27
CA LEU A 336 20.18 13.14 1.86
C LEU A 336 20.08 12.71 0.38
N LEU A 337 18.86 12.44 -0.07
CA LEU A 337 18.56 12.05 -1.44
C LEU A 337 18.20 13.23 -2.36
N GLY A 338 18.51 14.49 -1.99
CA GLY A 338 18.01 15.69 -2.67
C GLY A 338 18.29 15.82 -4.18
N ASN A 339 19.17 15.01 -4.76
CA ASN A 339 19.44 14.93 -6.20
C ASN A 339 18.76 13.74 -6.91
N HIS A 340 18.17 12.81 -6.18
CA HIS A 340 17.50 11.62 -6.72
C HIS A 340 16.07 11.94 -7.17
N PHE A 341 15.39 12.82 -6.44
CA PHE A 341 14.05 13.28 -6.76
C PHE A 341 13.91 14.80 -6.51
N LYS A 342 12.92 15.42 -7.16
CA LYS A 342 12.70 16.86 -7.15
C LYS A 342 12.29 17.36 -5.76
N ARG A 343 11.31 16.70 -5.13
CA ARG A 343 10.82 17.03 -3.78
C ARG A 343 10.00 15.90 -3.15
N LEU A 344 9.86 15.94 -1.83
CA LEU A 344 8.95 15.11 -1.05
C LEU A 344 7.68 15.91 -0.73
N ASP A 345 6.52 15.38 -1.12
CA ASP A 345 5.21 15.93 -0.79
C ASP A 345 4.66 15.20 0.44
N TYR A 346 4.53 15.90 1.57
CA TYR A 346 4.10 15.34 2.85
C TYR A 346 2.65 15.70 3.16
N ALA A 347 1.77 14.70 3.11
CA ALA A 347 0.34 14.86 3.39
C ALA A 347 0.02 14.81 4.88
N VAL A 348 -0.61 15.87 5.40
CA VAL A 348 -0.98 15.96 6.83
C VAL A 348 -2.42 15.58 7.14
N ARG A 349 -3.27 15.50 6.10
CA ARG A 349 -4.75 15.41 6.10
C ARG A 349 -5.42 15.06 7.44
N SER A 350 -6.49 15.78 7.75
CA SER A 350 -7.35 15.56 8.92
C SER A 350 -6.74 15.91 10.28
N ILE A 351 -5.67 16.72 10.32
CA ILE A 351 -5.12 17.27 11.57
C ILE A 351 -5.00 18.78 11.42
N GLU A 352 -5.82 19.50 12.18
CA GLU A 352 -5.81 20.96 12.23
C GLU A 352 -4.44 21.48 12.66
N ASN A 353 -3.98 22.57 12.05
CA ASN A 353 -2.70 23.23 12.36
C ASN A 353 -1.42 22.39 12.17
N LEU A 354 -1.50 21.11 11.80
CA LEU A 354 -0.30 20.31 11.55
C LEU A 354 0.48 20.86 10.36
N ALA A 355 -0.21 21.26 9.28
CA ALA A 355 0.45 21.85 8.11
C ALA A 355 1.28 23.09 8.47
N SER A 356 0.69 24.02 9.23
CA SER A 356 1.38 25.25 9.66
C SER A 356 2.53 24.93 10.63
N LYS A 357 2.32 23.99 11.56
CA LYS A 357 3.37 23.52 12.48
C LYS A 357 4.57 22.92 11.74
N LEU A 358 4.34 22.01 10.78
CA LEU A 358 5.43 21.40 10.00
C LEU A 358 6.18 22.42 9.13
N LYS A 359 5.46 23.35 8.50
CA LYS A 359 6.07 24.45 7.73
C LYS A 359 6.96 25.34 8.62
N HIS A 360 6.49 25.65 9.84
CA HIS A 360 7.28 26.39 10.81
C HIS A 360 8.55 25.62 11.22
N ILE A 361 8.43 24.32 11.53
CA ILE A 361 9.57 23.46 11.87
C ILE A 361 10.60 23.46 10.74
N LEU A 362 10.19 23.21 9.49
CA LEU A 362 11.08 23.25 8.33
C LEU A 362 11.82 24.59 8.23
N LYS A 363 11.10 25.70 8.39
CA LYS A 363 11.72 27.02 8.27
C LYS A 363 12.71 27.32 9.40
N THR A 364 12.38 26.91 10.62
CA THR A 364 13.26 27.11 11.78
C THR A 364 14.53 26.25 11.68
N LEU A 365 14.40 24.99 11.27
CA LEU A 365 15.55 24.10 11.01
C LEU A 365 16.49 24.69 9.95
N GLU A 366 15.93 25.18 8.83
CA GLU A 366 16.70 25.81 7.75
C GLU A 366 17.40 27.10 8.21
N ASN A 367 16.69 27.99 8.91
CA ASN A 367 17.24 29.25 9.45
C ASN A 367 18.38 28.99 10.45
N ASN A 368 18.23 27.97 11.28
CA ASN A 368 19.23 27.56 12.28
C ASN A 368 20.37 26.73 11.66
N LYS A 369 20.38 26.54 10.32
CA LYS A 369 21.37 25.76 9.58
C LYS A 369 21.55 24.35 10.14
N ARG A 370 20.46 23.73 10.58
CA ARG A 370 20.47 22.36 11.07
C ARG A 370 20.74 21.40 9.92
N THR A 371 21.63 20.45 10.17
CA THR A 371 22.00 19.40 9.23
C THR A 371 21.23 18.10 9.52
N VAL A 372 21.25 17.17 8.57
CA VAL A 372 20.77 15.79 8.79
C VAL A 372 21.46 15.16 10.01
N THR A 373 22.77 15.38 10.18
CA THR A 373 23.51 14.89 11.35
C THR A 373 22.98 15.47 12.65
N ASP A 374 22.69 16.78 12.70
CA ASP A 374 22.18 17.43 13.91
C ASP A 374 20.83 16.86 14.32
N ILE A 375 19.92 16.67 13.37
CA ILE A 375 18.58 16.11 13.61
C ILE A 375 18.70 14.65 14.07
N TYR A 376 19.53 13.85 13.40
CA TYR A 376 19.77 12.47 13.80
C TYR A 376 20.34 12.38 15.23
N GLN A 377 21.37 13.16 15.55
CA GLN A 377 21.97 13.18 16.90
C GLN A 377 20.96 13.62 17.96
N MET A 378 20.10 14.59 17.66
CA MET A 378 19.01 14.98 18.55
C MET A 378 18.05 13.81 18.83
N MET A 379 17.66 13.07 17.80
CA MET A 379 16.78 11.90 17.98
C MET A 379 17.43 10.83 18.87
N ILE A 380 18.73 10.56 18.67
CA ILE A 380 19.50 9.64 19.52
C ILE A 380 19.57 10.12 20.96
N GLN A 381 19.93 11.40 21.18
CA GLN A 381 20.02 11.98 22.53
C GLN A 381 18.67 11.98 23.25
N TYR A 382 17.58 12.25 22.53
CA TYR A 382 16.23 12.15 23.09
C TYR A 382 15.92 10.72 23.53
N GLY A 383 16.20 9.73 22.68
CA GLY A 383 16.03 8.31 22.99
C GLY A 383 16.72 7.91 24.29
N GLU A 384 18.01 8.23 24.41
CA GLU A 384 18.79 7.97 25.63
C GLU A 384 18.24 8.70 26.86
N THR A 385 17.82 9.96 26.69
CA THR A 385 17.25 10.76 27.78
C THR A 385 15.94 10.17 28.28
N LYS A 386 15.09 9.71 27.35
CA LYS A 386 13.80 9.09 27.68
C LYS A 386 13.97 7.77 28.44
N GLU A 387 14.98 6.98 28.09
CA GLU A 387 15.32 5.73 28.79
C GLU A 387 15.89 5.97 30.19
N LYS A 388 16.81 6.93 30.33
CA LYS A 388 17.53 7.20 31.59
C LYS A 388 16.72 8.03 32.58
N SER A 389 15.83 8.90 32.12
CA SER A 389 15.10 9.83 32.99
C SER A 389 13.88 9.16 33.64
N ALA A 390 13.79 9.28 34.97
CA ALA A 390 12.59 8.90 35.71
C ALA A 390 11.34 9.71 35.26
N SER A 391 11.53 10.94 34.77
CA SER A 391 10.44 11.80 34.31
C SER A 391 9.93 11.48 32.91
N ARG A 392 10.66 10.68 32.13
CA ARG A 392 10.36 10.29 30.73
C ARG A 392 9.77 11.45 29.90
N PRO A 393 10.57 12.50 29.60
CA PRO A 393 10.05 13.71 28.97
C PRO A 393 9.35 13.42 27.64
N GLU A 394 8.27 14.14 27.37
CA GLU A 394 7.57 14.08 26.09
C GLU A 394 8.46 14.60 24.95
N PHE A 395 8.31 14.00 23.76
CA PHE A 395 9.16 14.35 22.62
C PHE A 395 8.91 15.79 22.16
N SER A 396 7.65 16.24 22.19
CA SER A 396 7.26 17.60 21.83
C SER A 396 8.08 18.65 22.60
N ASP A 397 8.16 18.49 23.92
CA ASP A 397 8.78 19.49 24.80
C ASP A 397 10.30 19.49 24.65
N TYR A 398 10.89 18.30 24.48
CA TYR A 398 12.32 18.16 24.22
C TYR A 398 12.68 18.78 22.87
N PHE A 399 11.93 18.45 21.83
CA PHE A 399 12.17 18.91 20.47
C PHE A 399 11.98 20.43 20.37
N GLU A 400 10.95 21.01 20.99
CA GLU A 400 10.75 22.46 20.96
C GLU A 400 11.90 23.23 21.64
N LYS A 401 12.47 22.71 22.73
CA LYS A 401 13.67 23.29 23.35
C LYS A 401 14.88 23.21 22.44
N TRP A 402 15.11 22.04 21.83
CA TRP A 402 16.24 21.84 20.92
C TRP A 402 16.11 22.70 19.65
N LEU A 403 14.91 22.78 19.08
CA LEU A 403 14.62 23.54 17.85
C LEU A 403 14.90 25.05 18.03
N ASN A 404 14.67 25.57 19.24
CA ASN A 404 14.88 26.98 19.60
C ASN A 404 16.27 27.28 20.20
N SER A 405 17.11 26.25 20.41
CA SER A 405 18.54 26.40 20.71
C SER A 405 19.32 26.62 19.42
#